data_AF-A0A924WM45-F1
#
_entry.id   AF-A0A924WM45-F1
#
_cell.length_a   1.000
_cell.length_b   1.000
_cell.length_c   1.000
_cell.angle_alpha   90.00
_cell.angle_beta   90.00
_cell.angle_gamma   90.00
#
_symmetry.space_group_name_H-M   'P 1'
#
loop_
_entity.id
_entity.type
_entity.pdbx_description
1 polymer ?
#
loop_
_entity_poly.entity_id
_entity_poly.type
_entity_poly.pdbx_seq_one_letter_code
_entity_poly.pdbx_strand_id
1 'polypeptide(L)'
;MTETSASSPSAPIVATAGRYYRNARYIMVAAVLAFAIYFAYDGWRGYPELNRKIAENNAAIDRTQALPQPTDADRAHLDVLNKRKIELGKDKTPTDIALQKALALSLPLLALGYLAFVIRRSRGEIRLENDTLTVPGHPPVQLSAITSVNNSAWKKKGIVYVAYSVDGRAGTITLDDFVYQQKPIDDIYEILARRFGVWQEAVAEPS
;
A
#
# COMPACT_ATOMS: atom_id res chain seq x y z
N MET A 1 8.21 37.10 -46.51
CA MET A 1 8.16 37.46 -45.08
C MET A 1 7.15 36.51 -44.44
N THR A 2 7.63 35.43 -43.84
CA THR A 2 6.80 34.44 -43.14
C THR A 2 6.58 34.94 -41.72
N GLU A 3 5.35 35.35 -41.41
CA GLU A 3 4.95 35.73 -40.07
C GLU A 3 5.05 34.50 -39.15
N THR A 4 6.01 34.54 -38.23
CA THR A 4 6.08 33.61 -37.10
C THR A 4 4.96 33.97 -36.14
N SER A 5 3.82 33.29 -36.26
CA SER A 5 2.75 33.37 -35.26
C SER A 5 3.29 32.89 -33.92
N ALA A 6 3.68 33.83 -33.06
CA ALA A 6 4.03 33.55 -31.67
C ALA A 6 2.74 33.09 -30.98
N SER A 7 2.59 31.76 -30.84
CA SER A 7 1.58 31.16 -29.97
C SER A 7 1.76 31.75 -28.57
N SER A 8 0.73 32.41 -28.04
CA SER A 8 0.68 32.80 -26.63
C SER A 8 1.05 31.60 -25.75
N PRO A 9 1.90 31.78 -24.71
CA PRO A 9 2.24 30.70 -23.82
C PRO A 9 0.97 30.21 -23.11
N SER A 10 0.58 28.96 -23.36
CA SER A 10 -0.50 28.34 -22.59
C SER A 10 -0.06 28.26 -21.13
N ALA A 11 -0.99 28.50 -20.20
CA ALA A 11 -0.70 28.35 -18.78
C ALA A 11 -0.15 26.94 -18.50
N PRO A 12 0.87 26.81 -17.64
CA PRO A 12 1.48 25.52 -17.36
C PRO A 12 0.47 24.55 -16.76
N ILE A 13 0.40 23.33 -17.30
CA ILE A 13 -0.42 22.26 -16.74
C ILE A 13 0.44 21.53 -15.72
N VAL A 14 0.05 21.59 -14.44
CA VAL A 14 0.81 21.01 -13.32
C VAL A 14 -0.04 19.95 -12.63
N ALA A 15 0.40 18.69 -12.67
CA ALA A 15 -0.15 17.60 -11.91
C ALA A 15 0.69 17.36 -10.65
N THR A 16 0.16 17.75 -9.50
CA THR A 16 0.77 17.42 -8.20
C THR A 16 0.36 16.02 -7.76
N ALA A 17 1.07 15.43 -6.80
CA ALA A 17 0.70 14.12 -6.26
C ALA A 17 -0.72 14.11 -5.68
N GLY A 18 -1.50 13.08 -6.02
CA GLY A 18 -2.87 12.92 -5.56
C GLY A 18 -2.94 12.79 -4.03
N ARG A 19 -3.76 13.64 -3.40
CA ARG A 19 -3.99 13.59 -1.94
C ARG A 19 -4.58 12.25 -1.52
N TYR A 20 -5.55 11.76 -2.29
CA TYR A 20 -6.18 10.46 -2.05
C TYR A 20 -5.16 9.31 -2.05
N TYR A 21 -4.27 9.27 -3.05
CA TYR A 21 -3.22 8.28 -3.15
C TYR A 21 -2.33 8.23 -1.90
N ARG A 22 -1.81 9.39 -1.48
CA ARG A 22 -0.94 9.48 -0.31
C ARG A 22 -1.68 9.09 0.97
N ASN A 23 -2.88 9.63 1.18
CA ASN A 23 -3.67 9.36 2.38
C ASN A 23 -4.02 7.89 2.52
N ALA A 24 -4.46 7.23 1.44
CA ALA A 24 -4.79 5.80 1.47
C ALA A 24 -3.56 4.95 1.86
N ARG A 25 -2.36 5.35 1.43
CA ARG A 25 -1.12 4.61 1.70
C ARG A 25 -0.61 4.89 3.11
N TYR A 26 -0.78 6.10 3.61
CA TYR A 26 -0.49 6.43 5.02
C TYR A 26 -1.41 5.66 5.97
N ILE A 27 -2.71 5.56 5.66
CA ILE A 27 -3.65 4.74 6.45
C ILE A 27 -3.23 3.27 6.44
N MET A 28 -2.85 2.73 5.28
CA MET A 28 -2.36 1.35 5.18
C MET A 28 -1.10 1.12 6.04
N VAL A 29 -0.12 2.03 5.97
CA VAL A 29 1.09 1.97 6.82
C VAL A 29 0.73 2.01 8.29
N ALA A 30 -0.14 2.92 8.70
CA ALA A 30 -0.60 3.03 10.08
C ALA A 30 -1.30 1.74 10.56
N ALA A 31 -2.14 1.15 9.71
CA ALA A 31 -2.82 -0.12 10.02
C ALA A 31 -1.81 -1.27 10.20
N VAL A 32 -0.81 -1.39 9.31
CA VAL A 32 0.24 -2.42 9.45
C VAL A 32 1.05 -2.23 10.74
N LEU A 33 1.37 -0.99 11.11
CA LEU A 33 2.05 -0.69 12.38
C LEU A 33 1.18 -1.06 13.59
N ALA A 34 -0.12 -0.79 13.54
CA ALA A 34 -1.05 -1.21 14.59
C ALA A 34 -1.08 -2.73 14.76
N PHE A 35 -1.11 -3.49 13.66
CA PHE A 35 -0.99 -4.96 13.71
C PHE A 35 0.35 -5.42 14.27
N ALA A 36 1.45 -4.76 13.94
CA ALA A 36 2.76 -5.09 14.53
C ALA A 36 2.76 -4.93 16.06
N ILE A 37 2.13 -3.87 16.58
CA ILE A 37 1.97 -3.67 18.03
C ILE A 37 1.09 -4.77 18.64
N TYR A 38 -0.01 -5.14 17.97
CA TYR A 38 -0.87 -6.23 18.41
C TYR A 38 -0.09 -7.56 18.51
N PHE A 39 0.70 -7.90 17.49
CA PHE A 39 1.55 -9.10 17.50
C PHE A 39 2.68 -9.00 18.52
N ALA A 40 3.19 -7.80 18.82
CA ALA A 40 4.14 -7.60 19.90
C ALA A 40 3.51 -7.88 21.28
N TYR A 41 2.25 -7.49 21.48
CA TYR A 41 1.54 -7.85 22.70
C TYR A 41 1.36 -9.37 22.81
N ASP A 42 0.85 -10.02 21.76
CA ASP A 42 0.60 -11.46 21.76
C ASP A 42 1.90 -12.26 21.94
N GLY A 43 2.98 -11.88 21.26
CA GLY A 43 4.25 -12.60 21.28
C GLY A 43 5.02 -12.51 22.61
N TRP A 44 4.95 -11.39 23.33
CA TRP A 44 5.73 -11.21 24.57
C TRP A 44 4.91 -11.29 25.85
N ARG A 45 3.60 -11.01 25.79
CA ARG A 45 2.76 -10.97 26.99
C ARG A 45 1.55 -11.88 26.87
N GLY A 46 0.73 -11.71 25.83
CA GLY A 46 -0.56 -12.40 25.69
C GLY A 46 -0.41 -13.92 25.72
N TYR A 47 0.35 -14.50 24.81
CA TYR A 47 0.48 -15.96 24.69
C TYR A 47 1.26 -16.57 25.85
N PRO A 48 2.39 -16.01 26.31
CA PRO A 48 3.07 -16.52 27.50
C PRO A 48 2.18 -16.52 28.76
N GLU A 49 1.40 -15.46 28.98
CA GLU A 49 0.49 -15.37 30.12
C GLU A 49 -0.67 -16.37 30.01
N LEU A 50 -1.23 -16.55 28.81
CA LEU A 50 -2.26 -17.56 28.54
C LEU A 50 -1.75 -18.97 28.85
N ASN A 51 -0.58 -19.34 28.35
CA ASN A 51 0.03 -20.64 28.62
C ASN A 51 0.27 -20.86 30.12
N ARG A 52 0.69 -19.82 30.85
CA ARG A 52 0.83 -19.90 32.32
C ARG A 52 -0.52 -20.22 32.98
N LYS A 53 -1.60 -19.53 32.59
CA LYS A 53 -2.95 -19.77 33.13
C LYS A 53 -3.45 -21.19 32.81
N ILE A 54 -3.17 -21.70 31.62
CA ILE A 54 -3.52 -23.06 31.23
C ILE A 54 -2.73 -24.08 32.05
N ALA A 55 -1.41 -23.89 32.21
CA ALA A 55 -0.57 -24.75 33.02
C ALA A 55 -1.02 -24.80 34.49
N GLU A 56 -1.33 -23.64 35.10
CA GLU A 56 -1.87 -23.55 36.46
C GLU A 56 -3.21 -24.30 36.59
N ASN A 57 -4.11 -24.14 35.61
CA ASN A 57 -5.41 -24.82 35.60
C ASN A 57 -5.26 -26.34 35.44
N ASN A 58 -4.41 -26.80 34.51
CA ASN A 58 -4.12 -28.23 34.33
C ASN A 58 -3.49 -28.83 35.59
N ALA A 59 -2.53 -28.15 36.23
CA ALA A 59 -1.95 -28.62 37.48
C ALA A 59 -2.97 -28.67 38.63
N ALA A 60 -3.99 -27.82 38.63
CA ALA A 60 -5.09 -27.89 39.60
C ALA A 60 -6.03 -29.07 39.32
N ILE A 61 -6.32 -29.35 38.04
CA ILE A 61 -7.08 -30.52 37.61
C ILE A 61 -6.36 -31.79 38.05
N ASP A 62 -5.08 -31.92 37.73
CA ASP A 62 -4.26 -33.11 38.04
C ASP A 62 -4.21 -33.35 39.56
N ARG A 63 -4.03 -32.30 40.36
CA ARG A 63 -4.05 -32.38 41.83
C ARG A 63 -5.40 -32.84 42.38
N THR A 64 -6.50 -32.33 41.82
CA THR A 64 -7.85 -32.68 42.26
C THR A 64 -8.20 -34.12 41.87
N GLN A 65 -7.75 -34.56 40.68
CA GLN A 65 -7.96 -35.92 40.18
C GLN A 65 -7.11 -36.96 40.92
N ALA A 66 -5.95 -36.57 41.46
CA ALA A 66 -5.07 -37.47 42.21
C ALA A 66 -5.52 -37.75 43.65
N LEU A 67 -6.62 -37.14 44.13
CA LEU A 67 -7.14 -37.37 45.48
C LEU A 67 -7.66 -38.81 45.63
N PRO A 68 -7.23 -39.59 46.65
CA PRO A 68 -7.64 -40.99 46.83
C PRO A 68 -9.14 -41.20 47.08
N GLN A 69 -9.79 -40.24 47.73
CA GLN A 69 -11.23 -40.23 48.00
C GLN A 69 -11.77 -38.79 47.86
N PRO A 70 -12.10 -38.34 46.64
CA PRO A 70 -12.56 -36.99 46.40
C PRO A 70 -13.95 -36.77 47.01
N THR A 71 -14.11 -35.66 47.73
CA THR A 71 -15.39 -35.21 48.28
C THR A 71 -16.30 -34.66 47.18
N ASP A 72 -17.59 -34.42 47.48
CA ASP A 72 -18.50 -33.76 46.53
C ASP A 72 -18.07 -32.32 46.21
N ALA A 73 -17.43 -31.64 47.16
CA ALA A 73 -16.84 -30.33 46.93
C ALA A 73 -15.66 -30.41 45.94
N ASP A 74 -14.82 -31.44 46.02
CA ASP A 74 -13.71 -31.66 45.08
C ASP A 74 -14.23 -31.96 43.67
N ARG A 75 -15.31 -32.75 43.55
CA ARG A 75 -15.97 -33.02 42.27
C ARG A 75 -16.54 -31.73 41.65
N ALA A 76 -17.24 -30.93 42.44
CA ALA A 76 -17.75 -29.64 41.97
C ALA A 76 -16.62 -28.68 41.57
N HIS A 77 -15.50 -28.68 42.31
CA HIS A 77 -14.32 -27.89 41.95
C HIS A 77 -13.69 -28.35 40.63
N LEU A 78 -13.59 -29.65 40.40
CA LEU A 78 -13.08 -30.23 39.16
C LEU A 78 -13.93 -29.81 37.94
N ASP A 79 -15.26 -29.78 38.08
CA ASP A 79 -16.16 -29.31 37.02
C ASP A 79 -15.90 -27.83 36.66
N VAL A 80 -15.66 -26.98 37.66
CA VAL A 80 -15.28 -25.57 37.45
C VAL A 80 -13.95 -25.46 36.70
N LEU A 81 -12.94 -26.25 37.08
CA LEU A 81 -11.63 -26.24 36.42
C LEU A 81 -11.71 -26.75 34.97
N ASN A 82 -12.52 -27.78 34.71
CA ASN A 82 -12.76 -28.29 33.37
C ASN A 82 -13.48 -27.27 32.49
N LYS A 83 -14.49 -26.57 33.03
CA LYS A 83 -15.15 -25.46 32.32
C LYS A 83 -14.15 -24.35 31.98
N ARG A 84 -13.32 -23.95 32.94
CA ARG A 84 -12.27 -22.94 32.73
C ARG A 84 -11.24 -23.38 31.68
N LYS A 85 -10.90 -24.67 31.62
CA LYS A 85 -10.01 -25.22 30.57
C LYS A 85 -10.60 -25.02 29.18
N ILE A 86 -11.90 -25.24 29.01
CA ILE A 86 -12.60 -25.00 27.73
C ILE A 86 -12.54 -23.50 27.37
N GLU A 87 -12.76 -22.61 28.34
CA GLU A 87 -12.72 -21.16 28.14
C GLU A 87 -11.31 -20.63 27.78
N LEU A 88 -10.27 -21.15 28.43
CA LEU A 88 -8.88 -20.78 28.14
C LEU A 88 -8.40 -21.32 26.78
N GLY A 89 -9.00 -22.40 26.29
CA GLY A 89 -8.69 -23.00 25.00
C GLY A 89 -7.37 -23.79 25.01
N LYS A 90 -6.65 -23.74 23.89
CA LYS A 90 -5.43 -24.53 23.67
C LYS A 90 -4.17 -23.72 23.99
N ASP A 91 -3.16 -24.43 24.50
CA ASP A 91 -1.81 -23.89 24.65
C ASP A 91 -1.28 -23.37 23.31
N LYS A 92 -0.59 -22.24 23.38
CA LYS A 92 0.14 -21.67 22.26
C LYS A 92 1.49 -22.33 22.17
N THR A 93 1.80 -22.89 21.01
CA THR A 93 3.07 -23.58 20.81
C THR A 93 4.23 -22.57 20.81
N PRO A 94 5.48 -23.01 21.07
CA PRO A 94 6.65 -22.17 20.92
C PRO A 94 6.75 -21.53 19.52
N THR A 95 6.31 -22.27 18.49
CA THR A 95 6.25 -21.78 17.11
C THR A 95 5.24 -20.65 16.94
N ASP A 96 4.05 -20.74 17.58
CA ASP A 96 3.06 -19.66 17.54
C ASP A 96 3.64 -18.38 18.15
N ILE A 97 4.29 -18.49 19.32
CA ILE A 97 4.92 -17.37 20.01
C ILE A 97 6.06 -16.79 19.16
N ALA A 98 6.89 -17.64 18.56
CA ALA A 98 8.00 -17.21 17.70
C ALA A 98 7.48 -16.48 16.45
N LEU A 99 6.40 -16.96 15.84
CA LEU A 99 5.76 -16.30 14.70
C LEU A 99 5.23 -14.92 15.07
N GLN A 100 4.56 -14.78 16.22
CA GLN A 100 4.09 -13.47 16.71
C GLN A 100 5.24 -12.47 16.87
N LYS A 101 6.36 -12.91 17.45
CA LYS A 101 7.57 -12.09 17.58
C LYS A 101 8.19 -11.73 16.23
N ALA A 102 8.25 -12.69 15.31
CA ALA A 102 8.76 -12.45 13.97
C ALA A 102 7.90 -11.42 13.21
N LEU A 103 6.57 -11.52 13.29
CA LEU A 103 5.65 -10.56 12.68
C LEU A 103 5.78 -9.17 13.31
N ALA A 104 5.83 -9.10 14.63
CA ALA A 104 6.02 -7.85 15.36
C ALA A 104 7.30 -7.09 14.97
N LEU A 105 8.38 -7.81 14.66
CA LEU A 105 9.65 -7.20 14.26
C LEU A 105 9.74 -6.91 12.76
N SER A 106 9.18 -7.78 11.92
CA SER A 106 9.28 -7.65 10.46
C SER A 106 8.29 -6.66 9.88
N LEU A 107 7.05 -6.60 10.38
CA LEU A 107 6.02 -5.71 9.84
C LEU A 107 6.37 -4.23 9.93
N PRO A 108 6.95 -3.69 11.03
CA PRO A 108 7.38 -2.30 11.07
C PRO A 108 8.42 -1.98 10.01
N LEU A 109 9.39 -2.87 9.79
CA LEU A 109 10.43 -2.68 8.77
C LEU A 109 9.82 -2.66 7.36
N LEU A 110 8.89 -3.57 7.08
CA LEU A 110 8.16 -3.60 5.82
C LEU A 110 7.29 -2.36 5.63
N ALA A 111 6.59 -1.90 6.68
CA ALA A 111 5.74 -0.72 6.64
C ALA A 111 6.56 0.56 6.38
N LEU A 112 7.71 0.72 7.03
CA LEU A 112 8.62 1.84 6.80
C LEU A 112 9.25 1.79 5.40
N GLY A 113 9.66 0.60 4.94
CA GLY A 113 10.16 0.42 3.57
C GLY A 113 9.11 0.78 2.52
N TYR A 114 7.87 0.36 2.73
CA TYR A 114 6.75 0.71 1.87
C TYR A 114 6.42 2.20 1.91
N LEU A 115 6.45 2.83 3.09
CA LEU A 115 6.27 4.28 3.25
C LEU A 115 7.32 5.06 2.44
N ALA A 116 8.60 4.69 2.57
CA ALA A 116 9.68 5.28 1.80
C ALA A 116 9.46 5.11 0.28
N PHE A 117 9.03 3.92 -0.14
CA PHE A 117 8.67 3.65 -1.53
C PHE A 117 7.54 4.56 -2.03
N VAL A 118 6.45 4.70 -1.27
CA VAL A 118 5.29 5.55 -1.62
C VAL A 118 5.68 7.02 -1.70
N ILE A 119 6.44 7.52 -0.73
CA ILE A 119 6.93 8.91 -0.73
C ILE A 119 7.80 9.14 -1.97
N ARG A 120 8.72 8.22 -2.27
CA ARG A 120 9.58 8.31 -3.46
C ARG A 120 8.79 8.23 -4.76
N ARG A 121 7.77 7.37 -4.86
CA ARG A 121 6.94 7.21 -6.07
C ARG A 121 6.05 8.42 -6.34
N SER A 122 5.54 9.05 -5.29
CA SER A 122 4.64 10.21 -5.38
C SER A 122 5.35 11.56 -5.19
N ARG A 123 6.68 11.62 -5.36
CA ARG A 123 7.45 12.87 -5.18
C ARG A 123 7.33 13.79 -6.39
N GLY A 124 7.42 15.10 -6.15
CA GLY A 124 7.44 16.11 -7.20
C GLY A 124 6.09 16.33 -7.88
N GLU A 125 6.14 16.87 -9.08
CA GLU A 125 5.00 17.21 -9.93
C GLU A 125 5.32 16.85 -11.38
N ILE A 126 4.28 16.47 -12.13
CA ILE A 126 4.37 16.34 -13.59
C ILE A 126 3.91 17.67 -14.17
N ARG A 127 4.75 18.29 -15.00
CA ARG A 127 4.49 19.62 -15.57
C ARG A 127 4.64 19.58 -17.08
N LEU A 128 3.67 20.16 -17.78
CA LEU A 128 3.78 20.48 -19.20
C LEU A 128 3.72 21.99 -19.38
N GLU A 129 4.78 22.58 -19.91
CA GLU A 129 4.93 24.01 -20.11
C GLU A 129 5.79 24.26 -21.35
N ASN A 130 5.34 25.12 -22.27
CA ASN A 130 6.07 25.48 -23.50
C ASN A 130 6.57 24.26 -24.32
N ASP A 131 5.71 23.26 -24.52
CA ASP A 131 6.06 21.99 -25.18
C ASP A 131 7.16 21.18 -24.46
N THR A 132 7.51 21.51 -23.22
CA THR A 132 8.42 20.72 -22.38
C THR A 132 7.65 19.95 -21.31
N LEU A 133 7.74 18.62 -21.36
CA LEU A 133 7.24 17.72 -20.33
C LEU A 133 8.34 17.46 -19.29
N THR A 134 8.08 17.84 -18.05
CA THR A 134 8.96 17.60 -16.90
C THR A 134 8.32 16.57 -15.97
N VAL A 135 9.03 15.47 -15.71
CA VAL A 135 8.58 14.39 -14.82
C VAL A 135 9.68 14.05 -13.81
N PRO A 136 9.36 13.86 -12.51
CA PRO A 136 10.36 13.58 -11.49
C PRO A 136 11.18 12.32 -11.80
N GLY A 137 12.51 12.48 -11.90
CA GLY A 137 13.43 11.39 -12.25
C GLY A 137 13.75 11.25 -13.74
N HIS A 138 13.19 12.13 -14.59
CA HIS A 138 13.52 12.23 -16.01
C HIS A 138 14.11 13.61 -16.32
N PRO A 139 14.96 13.75 -17.35
CA PRO A 139 15.32 15.05 -17.88
C PRO A 139 14.07 15.76 -18.43
N PRO A 140 14.06 17.09 -18.56
CA PRO A 140 13.02 17.80 -19.31
C PRO A 140 12.95 17.27 -20.74
N VAL A 141 11.76 16.86 -21.20
CA VAL A 141 11.54 16.24 -22.50
C VAL A 141 10.71 17.17 -23.37
N GLN A 142 11.28 17.68 -24.46
CA GLN A 142 10.50 18.38 -25.48
C GLN A 142 9.50 17.42 -26.13
N LEU A 143 8.28 17.89 -26.43
CA LEU A 143 7.28 17.06 -27.09
C LEU A 143 7.74 16.53 -28.46
N SER A 144 8.69 17.21 -29.11
CA SER A 144 9.34 16.74 -30.34
C SER A 144 10.33 15.59 -30.13
N ALA A 145 10.83 15.40 -28.90
CA ALA A 145 11.74 14.32 -28.53
C ALA A 145 11.00 13.03 -28.10
N ILE A 146 9.67 13.08 -28.00
CA ILE A 146 8.83 11.91 -27.73
C ILE A 146 8.75 11.05 -28.99
N THR A 147 9.05 9.77 -28.85
CA THR A 147 9.10 8.80 -29.96
C THR A 147 7.83 7.97 -30.07
N SER A 148 7.14 7.70 -28.95
CA SER A 148 5.85 7.00 -28.96
C SER A 148 5.03 7.26 -27.71
N VAL A 149 3.71 7.10 -27.84
CA VAL A 149 2.73 7.18 -26.74
C VAL A 149 1.90 5.90 -26.75
N ASN A 150 1.96 5.14 -25.66
CA ASN A 150 1.18 3.91 -25.48
C ASN A 150 0.09 4.15 -24.42
N ASN A 151 -1.17 4.16 -24.89
CA ASN A 151 -2.37 4.40 -24.08
C ASN A 151 -3.22 3.14 -23.86
N SER A 152 -2.67 1.94 -24.11
CA SER A 152 -3.40 0.66 -23.96
C SER A 152 -3.96 0.44 -22.54
N ALA A 153 -3.34 1.04 -21.52
CA ALA A 153 -3.76 0.95 -20.13
C ALA A 153 -4.67 2.11 -19.68
N TRP A 154 -4.92 3.11 -20.54
CA TRP A 154 -5.60 4.35 -20.15
C TRP A 154 -7.04 4.10 -19.68
N LYS A 155 -7.89 3.50 -20.52
CA LYS A 155 -9.31 3.27 -20.19
C LYS A 155 -9.54 2.45 -18.91
N LYS A 156 -8.61 1.55 -18.59
CA LYS A 156 -8.74 0.63 -17.44
C LYS A 156 -8.05 1.12 -16.18
N LYS A 157 -6.94 1.85 -16.31
CA LYS A 157 -6.04 2.16 -15.20
C LYS A 157 -5.64 3.63 -15.11
N GLY A 158 -5.97 4.45 -16.10
CA GLY A 158 -5.52 5.84 -16.20
C GLY A 158 -4.00 5.99 -16.34
N ILE A 159 -3.37 5.02 -17.03
CA ILE A 159 -1.90 4.98 -17.21
C ILE A 159 -1.54 5.14 -18.69
N VAL A 160 -0.56 6.01 -18.95
CA VAL A 160 0.07 6.20 -20.26
C VAL A 160 1.59 6.04 -20.15
N TYR A 161 2.18 5.33 -21.11
CA TYR A 161 3.63 5.24 -21.24
C TYR A 161 4.10 6.11 -22.41
N VAL A 162 5.02 7.02 -22.14
CA VAL A 162 5.55 7.99 -23.11
C VAL A 162 7.04 7.69 -23.31
N ALA A 163 7.40 7.14 -24.46
CA ALA A 163 8.79 6.88 -24.80
C ALA A 163 9.42 8.15 -25.40
N TYR A 164 10.67 8.44 -25.08
CA TYR A 164 11.40 9.59 -25.58
C TYR A 164 12.86 9.25 -25.87
N SER A 165 13.53 10.11 -26.64
CA SER A 165 14.98 10.07 -26.87
C SER A 165 15.57 11.48 -26.74
N VAL A 166 16.45 11.69 -25.76
CA VAL A 166 17.15 12.97 -25.51
C VAL A 166 18.64 12.68 -25.38
N ASP A 167 19.47 13.45 -26.09
CA ASP A 167 20.94 13.31 -26.09
C ASP A 167 21.43 11.86 -26.35
N GLY A 168 20.76 11.15 -27.27
CA GLY A 168 21.08 9.76 -27.61
C GLY A 168 20.68 8.73 -26.56
N ARG A 169 19.98 9.13 -25.48
CA ARG A 169 19.45 8.23 -24.45
C ARG A 169 17.95 8.09 -24.58
N ALA A 170 17.49 6.85 -24.69
CA ALA A 170 16.07 6.53 -24.66
C ALA A 170 15.57 6.37 -23.22
N GLY A 171 14.30 6.73 -22.98
CA GLY A 171 13.64 6.50 -21.69
C GLY A 171 12.13 6.43 -21.84
N THR A 172 11.45 6.03 -20.77
CA THR A 172 9.99 5.92 -20.71
C THR A 172 9.47 6.66 -19.49
N ILE A 173 8.62 7.66 -19.71
CA ILE A 173 7.84 8.35 -18.69
C ILE A 173 6.53 7.62 -18.49
N THR A 174 6.06 7.51 -17.24
CA THR A 174 4.72 7.03 -16.90
C THR A 174 3.88 8.19 -16.41
N LEU A 175 2.75 8.43 -17.08
CA LEU A 175 1.67 9.31 -16.60
C LEU A 175 0.63 8.41 -15.92
N ASP A 176 0.29 8.70 -14.67
CA ASP A 176 -0.53 7.84 -13.80
C ASP A 176 -1.50 8.74 -13.02
N ASP A 177 -2.76 8.75 -13.44
CA ASP A 177 -3.84 9.58 -12.89
C ASP A 177 -4.26 9.19 -11.46
N PHE A 178 -3.82 8.01 -11.02
CA PHE A 178 -4.05 7.49 -9.70
C PHE A 178 -2.98 7.96 -8.71
N VAL A 179 -1.74 8.16 -9.18
CA VAL A 179 -0.63 8.68 -8.35
C VAL A 179 -0.63 10.22 -8.30
N TYR A 180 -0.97 10.87 -9.40
CA TYR A 180 -1.04 12.33 -9.53
C TYR A 180 -2.50 12.81 -9.60
N GLN A 181 -2.73 14.11 -9.67
CA GLN A 181 -4.06 14.66 -9.86
C GLN A 181 -4.61 14.25 -11.25
N GLN A 182 -5.79 13.66 -11.28
CA GLN A 182 -6.42 13.14 -12.48
C GLN A 182 -6.57 14.19 -13.59
N LYS A 183 -7.29 15.28 -13.32
CA LYS A 183 -7.60 16.30 -14.33
C LYS A 183 -6.35 16.87 -15.07
N PRO A 184 -5.28 17.29 -14.37
CA PRO A 184 -4.06 17.70 -15.05
C PRO A 184 -3.37 16.59 -15.87
N ILE A 185 -3.41 15.33 -15.41
CA ILE A 185 -2.87 14.20 -16.18
C ILE A 185 -3.70 13.95 -17.43
N ASP A 186 -5.03 14.02 -17.34
CA ASP A 186 -5.93 13.91 -18.49
C ASP A 186 -5.64 15.00 -19.53
N ASP A 187 -5.44 16.24 -19.08
CA ASP A 187 -5.11 17.38 -19.96
C ASP A 187 -3.77 17.18 -20.68
N ILE A 188 -2.75 16.70 -19.97
CA ILE A 188 -1.45 16.36 -20.56
C ILE A 188 -1.60 15.22 -21.56
N TYR A 189 -2.35 14.17 -21.19
CA TYR A 189 -2.60 13.02 -22.06
C TYR A 189 -3.32 13.45 -23.34
N GLU A 190 -4.34 14.30 -23.26
CA GLU A 190 -5.09 14.76 -24.43
C GLU A 190 -4.20 15.51 -25.42
N ILE A 191 -3.30 16.38 -24.93
CA ILE A 191 -2.31 17.06 -25.77
C ILE A 191 -1.40 16.06 -26.48
N LEU A 192 -0.87 15.08 -25.74
CA LEU A 192 -0.02 14.04 -26.31
C LEU A 192 -0.78 13.18 -27.32
N ALA A 193 -1.99 12.77 -26.99
CA ALA A 193 -2.77 11.87 -27.82
C ALA A 193 -3.20 12.50 -29.14
N ARG A 194 -3.57 13.80 -29.11
CA ARG A 194 -3.84 14.58 -30.33
C ARG A 194 -2.58 14.71 -31.19
N ARG A 195 -1.42 15.00 -30.59
CA ARG A 195 -0.14 15.16 -31.31
C ARG A 195 0.33 13.87 -31.98
N PHE A 196 0.13 12.73 -31.33
CA PHE A 196 0.61 11.43 -31.80
C PHE A 196 -0.48 10.60 -32.51
N GLY A 197 -1.68 11.15 -32.72
CA GLY A 197 -2.77 10.46 -33.41
C GLY A 197 -3.27 9.21 -32.70
N VAL A 198 -3.03 9.08 -31.38
CA VAL A 198 -3.47 7.94 -30.57
C VAL A 198 -4.79 8.21 -29.85
N TRP A 199 -5.42 9.36 -30.11
CA TRP A 199 -6.72 9.71 -29.57
C TRP A 199 -7.78 8.74 -30.10
N GLN A 200 -8.38 7.98 -29.20
CA GLN A 200 -9.63 7.29 -29.50
C GLN A 200 -10.74 8.25 -29.09
N GLU A 201 -11.53 8.74 -30.04
CA GLU A 201 -12.80 9.39 -29.71
C GLU A 201 -13.55 8.48 -28.73
N ALA A 202 -13.96 9.04 -27.59
CA ALA A 202 -14.92 8.37 -26.75
C ALA A 202 -16.15 8.16 -27.61
N VAL A 203 -16.38 6.92 -28.04
CA VAL A 203 -17.66 6.51 -28.62
C VAL A 203 -18.67 6.94 -27.57
N ALA A 204 -19.49 7.93 -27.91
CA ALA A 204 -20.55 8.40 -27.04
C ALA A 204 -21.36 7.15 -26.64
N GLU A 205 -21.33 6.80 -25.36
CA GLU A 205 -22.19 5.72 -24.89
C GLU A 205 -23.62 6.16 -25.17
N PRO A 206 -24.40 5.37 -25.93
CA PRO A 206 -25.81 5.67 -26.09
C PRO A 206 -26.46 5.61 -24.70
N SER A 207 -27.08 6.74 -24.35
CA SER A 207 -27.85 6.99 -23.12
C SER A 207 -28.84 5.88 -22.77
#